data_AF-A0A2N7TTP8-F1
#
_entry.id   AF-A0A2N7TTP8-F1
#
_cell.length_a   1.000
_cell.length_b   1.000
_cell.length_c   1.000
_cell.angle_alpha   90.00
_cell.angle_beta   90.00
_cell.angle_gamma   90.00
#
_symmetry.space_group_name_H-M   'P 1'
#
loop_
_entity.id
_entity.type
_entity.pdbx_description
1 polymer ?
#
loop_
_entity_poly.entity_id
_entity_poly.type
_entity_poly.pdbx_seq_one_letter_code
_entity_poly.pdbx_strand_id
1 'polypeptide(L)' 'MPHLLRFSRDLEARLERLSQQTGLSKAELIERCVSDGAASLETQLLLESTGTARPERSIDQLLRESGLGA' A
#
# COMPACT_ATOMS: atom_id res chain seq x y z
N MET A 1 -3.32 23.32 1.14
CA MET A 1 -3.85 23.80 -0.16
C MET A 1 -4.33 22.59 -0.93
N PRO A 2 -5.55 22.58 -1.51
CA PRO A 2 -6.00 21.45 -2.31
C PRO A 2 -5.16 21.38 -3.59
N HIS A 3 -4.32 20.36 -3.72
CA HIS A 3 -3.60 20.11 -4.96
C HIS A 3 -4.59 19.59 -5.99
N LEU A 4 -4.72 20.29 -7.13
CA LEU A 4 -5.54 19.84 -8.25
C LEU A 4 -4.92 18.57 -8.84
N LEU A 5 -5.57 17.43 -8.60
CA LEU A 5 -5.22 16.16 -9.22
C LEU A 5 -5.52 16.24 -10.71
N ARG A 6 -4.48 16.13 -11.54
CA ARG A 6 -4.62 16.00 -12.99
C ARG A 6 -4.55 14.52 -13.34
N PHE A 7 -5.61 14.03 -13.97
CA PHE A 7 -5.66 12.66 -14.48
C PHE A 7 -5.25 12.61 -15.95
N SER A 8 -4.75 11.46 -16.39
CA SER A 8 -4.57 11.21 -17.81
C SER A 8 -5.94 11.14 -18.50
N ARG A 9 -5.99 11.46 -19.80
CA ARG A 9 -7.24 11.41 -20.58
C ARG A 9 -7.93 10.05 -20.52
N ASP A 10 -7.14 8.97 -20.53
CA ASP A 10 -7.67 7.61 -20.43
C ASP A 10 -8.35 7.36 -19.09
N LEU A 11 -7.70 7.74 -17.98
CA LEU A 11 -8.25 7.55 -16.65
C LEU A 11 -9.50 8.41 -16.44
N GLU A 12 -9.53 9.61 -17.03
CA GLU A 12 -10.70 10.47 -17.04
C GLU A 12 -11.89 9.83 -17.77
N ALA A 13 -11.67 9.25 -18.95
CA ALA A 13 -12.69 8.53 -19.71
C ALA A 13 -13.16 7.25 -19.01
N ARG A 14 -12.29 6.59 -18.23
CA ARG A 14 -12.68 5.45 -17.40
C ARG A 14 -13.56 5.87 -16.22
N LEU A 15 -13.21 6.94 -15.51
CA LEU A 15 -14.01 7.48 -14.41
C LEU A 15 -15.40 7.93 -14.90
N GLU A 16 -15.47 8.57 -16.06
CA GLU A 16 -16.73 9.01 -16.67
C GLU A 16 -17.65 7.80 -16.95
N ARG A 17 -17.12 6.75 -17.58
CA ARG A 17 -17.88 5.51 -17.83
C ARG A 17 -18.35 4.84 -16.54
N LEU A 18 -17.50 4.80 -15.52
CA LEU A 18 -17.86 4.23 -14.21
C LEU A 18 -18.96 5.05 -13.52
N SER A 19 -18.90 6.38 -13.63
CA SER A 19 -19.94 7.27 -13.10
C SER A 19 -21.29 6.99 -13.75
N GLN A 20 -21.31 6.84 -15.08
CA GLN A 20 -22.52 6.48 -15.82
C GLN A 20 -23.08 5.10 -15.45
N GLN A 21 -22.21 4.11 -15.20
CA GLN A 21 -22.64 2.75 -14.86
C GLN A 21 -23.12 2.60 -13.42
N THR A 22 -22.51 3.32 -12.49
CA THR A 22 -22.77 3.17 -11.05
C THR A 22 -23.74 4.22 -10.51
N GLY A 23 -23.95 5.32 -11.23
CA GLY A 23 -24.69 6.49 -10.76
C GLY A 23 -23.95 7.32 -9.71
N LEU A 24 -22.71 6.96 -9.36
CA LEU A 24 -21.89 7.67 -8.38
C LEU A 24 -21.20 8.87 -9.03
N SER A 25 -20.99 9.93 -8.25
CA SER A 25 -20.20 11.06 -8.72
C SER A 25 -18.74 10.69 -8.93
N LYS A 26 -18.06 11.41 -9.83
CA LYS A 26 -16.61 11.25 -10.05
C LYS A 26 -15.81 11.40 -8.76
N ALA A 27 -16.21 12.29 -7.86
CA ALA A 27 -15.56 12.51 -6.57
C ALA A 27 -15.66 11.26 -5.67
N GLU A 28 -16.86 10.70 -5.53
CA GLU A 28 -17.07 9.47 -4.73
C GLU A 28 -16.31 8.28 -5.31
N LEU A 29 -16.27 8.15 -6.64
CA LEU A 29 -15.49 7.10 -7.31
C LEU A 29 -13.99 7.25 -7.04
N ILE A 30 -13.46 8.48 -7.11
CA ILE A 30 -12.06 8.75 -6.80
C ILE A 30 -11.76 8.39 -5.33
N GLU A 31 -12.61 8.81 -4.40
CA GLU A 31 -12.43 8.55 -2.98
C GLU A 31 -12.41 7.06 -2.67
N ARG A 32 -13.37 6.30 -3.22
CA ARG A 32 -13.41 4.82 -3.08
C ARG A 32 -12.16 4.17 -3.67
N CYS A 33 -11.79 4.53 -4.90
CA CYS A 33 -10.60 3.96 -5.54
C CYS A 33 -9.31 4.26 -4.77
N VAL A 34 -9.18 5.48 -4.22
CA VAL A 34 -8.02 5.87 -3.40
C VAL A 34 -8.03 5.11 -2.07
N SER A 35 -9.17 4.99 -1.40
CA SER A 35 -9.31 4.24 -0.15
C SER A 35 -8.94 2.77 -0.33
N ASP A 36 -9.53 2.10 -1.33
CA ASP A 36 -9.28 0.68 -1.61
C ASP A 36 -7.83 0.45 -2.06
N GLY A 37 -7.30 1.35 -2.89
CA GLY A 37 -5.92 1.32 -3.34
C GLY A 37 -4.92 1.52 -2.20
N ALA A 38 -5.19 2.47 -1.30
CA ALA A 38 -4.35 2.73 -0.13
C ALA A 38 -4.31 1.52 0.80
N ALA A 39 -5.46 0.94 1.15
CA ALA A 39 -5.53 -0.26 1.99
C ALA A 39 -4.78 -1.45 1.37
N SER A 40 -4.90 -1.63 0.04
CA SER A 40 -4.18 -2.68 -0.70
C SER A 40 -2.66 -2.45 -0.68
N LEU A 41 -2.21 -1.21 -0.91
CA LEU A 41 -0.79 -0.85 -0.88
C LEU A 41 -0.21 -1.00 0.53
N GLU A 42 -0.92 -0.54 1.55
CA GLU A 42 -0.53 -0.70 2.96
C GLU A 42 -0.36 -2.18 3.31
N THR A 43 -1.31 -3.03 2.90
CA THR A 43 -1.24 -4.48 3.10
C THR A 43 -0.03 -5.10 2.40
N GLN A 44 0.25 -4.69 1.15
CA GLN A 44 1.42 -5.16 0.41
C GLN A 44 2.73 -4.74 1.08
N LEU A 45 2.84 -3.48 1.49
CA LEU A 45 4.02 -2.96 2.18
C LEU A 45 4.22 -3.60 3.56
N LEU A 46 3.15 -3.88 4.29
CA LEU A 46 3.19 -4.66 5.54
C LEU A 46 3.70 -6.08 5.26
N LEU A 47 3.21 -6.73 4.22
CA LEU A 47 3.66 -8.07 3.85
C LEU A 47 5.14 -8.08 3.41
N GLU A 48 5.57 -7.12 2.61
CA GLU A 48 6.98 -6.92 2.24
C GLU A 48 7.86 -6.64 3.47
N SER A 49 7.35 -5.87 4.44
CA SER A 49 8.01 -5.64 5.73
C SER A 49 8.09 -6.91 6.59
N THR A 50 7.17 -7.87 6.43
CA THR A 50 7.24 -9.17 7.13
C THR A 50 8.08 -10.21 6.38
N GLY A 51 8.33 -10.02 5.07
CA GLY A 51 9.22 -10.85 4.27
C GLY A 51 10.71 -10.74 4.64
N THR A 52 11.07 -9.74 5.45
CA THR A 52 12.39 -9.59 6.08
C THR A 52 12.41 -10.02 7.54
N ALA A 53 11.47 -10.86 7.97
CA ALA A 53 11.68 -11.72 9.14
C ALA A 53 12.75 -12.77 8.78
N ARG A 54 13.99 -12.31 8.56
CA ARG A 54 15.18 -13.09 8.85
C ARG A 54 14.91 -13.64 10.25
N PRO A 55 14.96 -14.96 10.47
CA PRO A 55 14.82 -15.47 11.83
C PRO A 55 15.83 -14.69 12.64
N GLU A 56 15.34 -13.89 13.59
CA GLU A 56 16.18 -13.20 14.54
C GLU A 56 17.06 -14.30 15.11
N ARG A 57 18.32 -14.37 14.67
CA ARG A 57 19.29 -15.19 15.36
C ARG A 57 19.22 -14.65 16.77
N SER A 58 18.68 -15.45 17.68
CA SER A 58 18.53 -15.05 19.07
C SER A 58 19.85 -14.42 19.49
N ILE A 59 19.80 -13.31 20.20
CA ILE A 59 20.99 -12.59 20.64
C ILE A 59 21.98 -13.57 21.31
N ASP A 60 21.45 -14.58 22.01
CA ASP A 60 22.21 -15.69 22.60
C ASP A 60 23.00 -16.54 21.59
N GLN A 61 22.50 -16.69 20.36
CA GLN A 61 23.18 -17.40 19.29
C GLN A 61 24.34 -16.57 18.72
N LEU A 62 24.17 -15.25 18.57
CA LEU A 62 25.25 -14.35 18.11
C LEU A 62 26.35 -14.20 19.17
N LEU A 63 25.99 -14.17 20.45
CA LEU A 63 26.94 -14.11 21.57
C LEU A 63 27.78 -15.39 21.67
N ARG A 64 27.15 -16.56 21.48
CA ARG A 64 27.85 -17.85 21.44
C ARG A 64 28.77 -17.98 20.22
N GLU A 65 28.32 -17.60 19.04
CA GLU A 65 29.13 -17.63 17.81
C GLU A 65 30.35 -16.68 17.89
N SER A 66 30.27 -15.61 18.68
CA SER A 66 31.37 -14.63 18.86
C SER A 66 32.33 -14.95 20.02
N GLY A 67 32.11 -16.05 20.76
CA GLY A 67 32.94 -16.41 21.92
C GLY A 67 32.75 -15.50 23.15
N LEU A 68 31.65 -14.74 23.21
CA LEU A 68 31.26 -13.86 24.32
C LEU A 68 30.14 -14.47 25.18
N GLY A 69 29.54 -15.58 24.74
CA GLY A 69 28.66 -16.41 25.55
C GLY A 69 29.49 -17.36 26.39
N ALA A 70 29.59 -17.09 27.69
CA ALA A 70 30.20 -17.98 28.67
C ALA A 70 29.53 -19.36 28.71
#